data_AF-B1XQY4-F1
#
_entry.id   AF-B1XQY4-F1
#
_cell.length_a   1.000
_cell.length_b   1.000
_cell.length_c   1.000
_cell.angle_alpha   90.00
_cell.angle_beta   90.00
_cell.angle_gamma   90.00
#
_symmetry.space_group_name_H-M   'P 1'
#
loop_
_entity.id
_entity.type
_entity.pdbx_description
1 polymer ?
#
loop_
_entity_poly.entity_id
_entity_poly.type
_entity_poly.pdbx_seq_one_letter_code
_entity_poly.pdbx_strand_id
1 'polypeptide(L)'
;MEASRLENLEASVDYQRDRRWTTWLNPNPIGIIQNLFGGGDRQRAEIQIRTTEAQADASRLNLVEADIRTEMRRQAIADQIQADLDQLAQLETELTAEQKRLQLFEIYFQRGQGSPAEYLNFQNRLAQLTAKKENLTAKINDICEDEQ
;
A
#
# COMPACT_ATOMS: atom_id res chain seq x y z
N MET A 1 12.48 -10.87 -7.59
CA MET A 1 13.29 -10.70 -8.81
C MET A 1 14.14 -9.44 -8.76
N GLU A 2 13.59 -8.27 -8.39
CA GLU A 2 14.37 -7.03 -8.31
C GLU A 2 15.44 -7.02 -7.20
N ALA A 3 15.16 -7.59 -6.03
CA ALA A 3 16.16 -7.75 -4.96
C ALA A 3 17.37 -8.61 -5.41
N SER A 4 17.12 -9.75 -6.04
CA SER A 4 18.18 -10.61 -6.61
C SER A 4 18.92 -9.93 -7.76
N ARG A 5 18.25 -9.04 -8.51
CA ARG A 5 18.90 -8.24 -9.57
C ARG A 5 19.81 -7.17 -8.96
N LEU A 6 19.38 -6.50 -7.90
CA LEU A 6 20.20 -5.54 -7.16
C LEU A 6 21.44 -6.23 -6.58
N GLU A 7 21.28 -7.38 -5.93
CA GLU A 7 22.40 -8.16 -5.38
C GLU A 7 23.44 -8.53 -6.46
N ASN A 8 22.98 -8.98 -7.63
CA ASN A 8 23.88 -9.26 -8.76
C ASN A 8 24.57 -7.99 -9.29
N LEU A 9 23.88 -6.85 -9.31
CA LEU A 9 24.46 -5.57 -9.73
C LEU A 9 25.53 -5.10 -8.73
N GLU A 10 25.25 -5.18 -7.43
CA GLU A 10 26.19 -4.85 -6.36
C GLU A 10 27.44 -5.75 -6.42
N ALA A 11 27.26 -7.06 -6.56
CA ALA A 11 28.37 -8.00 -6.75
C ALA A 11 29.19 -7.68 -8.02
N SER A 12 28.54 -7.24 -9.10
CA SER A 12 29.23 -6.83 -10.33
C SER A 12 30.03 -5.54 -10.18
N VAL A 13 29.54 -4.58 -9.38
CA VAL A 13 30.24 -3.34 -9.04
C VAL A 13 31.48 -3.64 -8.22
N ASP A 14 31.35 -4.48 -7.19
CA ASP A 14 32.46 -4.87 -6.32
C ASP A 14 33.55 -5.59 -7.12
N TYR A 15 33.17 -6.54 -7.98
CA TYR A 15 34.09 -7.21 -8.88
C TYR A 15 34.82 -6.26 -9.84
N GLN A 16 34.12 -5.24 -10.37
CA GLN A 16 34.73 -4.24 -11.25
C GLN A 16 35.67 -3.29 -10.48
N ARG A 17 35.32 -2.91 -9.24
CA ARG A 17 36.19 -2.12 -8.34
C ARG A 17 37.47 -2.88 -7.99
N ASP A 18 37.34 -4.15 -7.63
CA ASP A 18 38.46 -5.01 -7.24
C ASP A 18 39.43 -5.26 -8.40
N ARG A 19 38.97 -5.18 -9.65
CA ARG A 19 39.82 -5.32 -10.84
C ARG A 19 40.34 -4.01 -11.40
N ARG A 20 39.93 -2.86 -10.86
CA ARG A 20 40.32 -1.53 -11.36
C ARG A 20 41.84 -1.30 -11.36
N TRP A 21 42.56 -1.92 -10.43
CA TRP A 21 44.02 -1.84 -10.37
C TRP A 21 44.70 -2.57 -11.54
N THR A 22 44.10 -3.64 -12.07
CA THR A 22 44.70 -4.44 -13.17
C THR A 22 44.86 -3.64 -14.45
N THR A 23 43.99 -2.65 -14.68
CA THR A 23 44.06 -1.73 -15.82
C THR A 23 45.32 -0.83 -15.79
N TRP A 24 45.98 -0.71 -14.63
CA TRP A 24 47.23 0.03 -14.48
C TRP A 24 48.47 -0.78 -14.87
N LEU A 25 48.36 -2.10 -14.92
CA LEU A 25 49.49 -3.00 -15.23
C LEU A 25 49.56 -3.36 -16.72
N ASN A 26 49.19 -2.43 -17.60
CA ASN A 26 49.21 -2.69 -19.04
C ASN A 26 50.64 -2.52 -19.59
N PRO A 27 51.29 -3.57 -20.13
CA PRO A 27 52.63 -3.47 -20.70
C PRO A 27 52.65 -2.79 -22.08
N ASN A 28 51.49 -2.46 -22.66
CA ASN A 28 51.38 -1.83 -23.97
C ASN A 28 51.59 -0.29 -23.88
N PRO A 29 52.63 0.28 -24.53
CA PRO A 29 52.92 1.72 -24.48
C PRO A 29 51.81 2.59 -25.07
N ILE A 30 51.07 2.09 -26.06
CA ILE A 30 49.92 2.79 -26.65
C ILE A 30 48.79 2.90 -25.61
N GLY A 31 48.55 1.83 -24.85
CA GLY A 31 47.56 1.79 -23.77
C GLY A 31 47.91 2.74 -22.61
N ILE A 32 49.21 2.87 -22.29
CA ILE A 32 49.69 3.81 -21.26
C ILE A 32 49.41 5.26 -21.68
N ILE A 33 49.73 5.64 -22.92
CA ILE A 33 49.47 7.00 -23.43
C ILE A 33 47.96 7.28 -23.47
N GLN A 34 47.15 6.34 -23.95
CA GLN A 34 45.69 6.48 -23.99
C GLN A 34 45.06 6.59 -22.60
N ASN A 35 45.60 5.93 -21.59
CA ASN A 35 45.16 6.07 -20.19
C ASN A 35 45.55 7.44 -19.59
N LEU A 36 46.63 8.07 -20.06
CA LEU A 36 47.08 9.38 -19.60
C LEU A 36 46.23 10.53 -20.15
N PHE A 37 45.83 10.44 -21.42
CA PHE A 37 45.10 11.51 -22.13
C PHE A 37 43.58 11.34 -22.15
N GLY A 38 43.06 10.27 -21.53
CA GLY A 38 41.63 9.95 -21.54
C GLY A 38 41.22 9.27 -22.86
N GLY A 39 40.89 7.99 -22.78
CA GLY A 39 40.42 7.20 -23.92
C GLY A 39 40.81 5.72 -23.85
N GLY A 40 41.78 5.41 -22.98
CA GLY A 40 42.22 4.05 -22.71
C GLY A 40 41.27 3.24 -21.82
N ASP A 41 41.63 1.99 -21.58
CA ASP A 41 40.86 1.00 -20.82
C ASP A 41 40.45 1.49 -19.42
N ARG A 42 41.24 2.39 -18.82
CA ARG A 42 40.93 2.99 -17.52
C ARG A 42 39.65 3.81 -17.55
N GLN A 43 39.47 4.66 -18.55
CA GLN A 43 38.27 5.49 -18.67
C GLN A 43 37.04 4.62 -18.97
N ARG A 44 37.22 3.55 -19.76
CA ARG A 44 36.13 2.61 -20.07
C ARG A 44 35.69 1.83 -18.82
N ALA A 45 36.65 1.34 -18.03
CA ALA A 45 36.37 0.68 -16.76
C ALA A 45 35.68 1.63 -15.76
N GLU A 46 36.14 2.88 -15.67
CA GLU A 46 35.51 3.90 -14.82
C GLU A 46 34.07 4.19 -15.24
N ILE A 47 33.81 4.37 -16.55
CA ILE A 47 32.46 4.58 -17.06
C ILE A 47 31.59 3.36 -16.78
N GLN A 48 32.11 2.15 -17.00
CA GLN A 48 31.38 0.92 -16.70
C GLN A 48 31.00 0.82 -15.22
N ILE A 49 31.93 1.05 -14.30
CA ILE A 49 31.67 1.07 -12.85
C ILE A 49 30.59 2.11 -12.51
N ARG A 50 30.69 3.33 -13.04
CA ARG A 50 29.68 4.37 -12.76
C ARG A 50 28.32 4.03 -13.34
N THR A 51 28.27 3.39 -14.51
CA THR A 51 27.00 2.98 -15.11
C THR A 51 26.35 1.84 -14.34
N THR A 52 27.13 0.87 -13.83
CA THR A 52 26.62 -0.22 -13.00
C THR A 52 26.21 0.27 -11.61
N GLU A 53 26.97 1.18 -11.01
CA GLU A 53 26.60 1.88 -9.76
C GLU A 53 25.29 2.66 -9.93
N ALA A 54 25.14 3.45 -10.99
CA ALA A 54 23.90 4.18 -11.25
C ALA A 54 22.69 3.25 -11.47
N GLN A 55 22.90 2.09 -12.10
CA GLN A 55 21.84 1.07 -12.26
C GLN A 55 21.47 0.39 -10.94
N ALA A 56 22.45 0.13 -10.07
CA ALA A 56 22.23 -0.40 -8.74
C ALA A 56 21.44 0.61 -7.89
N ASP A 57 21.82 1.89 -7.90
CA ASP A 57 21.13 2.95 -7.16
C ASP A 57 19.70 3.17 -7.67
N ALA A 58 19.47 3.14 -8.99
CA ALA A 58 18.13 3.17 -9.55
C ALA A 58 17.29 1.95 -9.10
N SER A 59 17.90 0.76 -9.03
CA SER A 59 17.22 -0.45 -8.56
C SER A 59 16.88 -0.37 -7.06
N ARG A 60 17.75 0.22 -6.23
CA ARG A 60 17.47 0.49 -4.81
C ARG A 60 16.29 1.45 -4.66
N LEU A 61 16.26 2.54 -5.42
CA LEU A 61 15.17 3.50 -5.38
C LEU A 61 13.84 2.87 -5.75
N ASN A 62 13.81 2.00 -6.78
CA ASN A 62 12.59 1.29 -7.16
C ASN A 62 12.08 0.36 -6.05
N LEU A 63 12.98 -0.34 -5.34
CA LEU A 63 12.61 -1.19 -4.20
C LEU A 63 12.03 -0.35 -3.06
N VAL A 64 12.69 0.76 -2.70
CA VAL A 64 12.20 1.67 -1.67
C VAL A 64 10.85 2.28 -2.06
N GLU A 65 10.67 2.66 -3.32
CA GLU A 65 9.39 3.17 -3.81
C GLU A 65 8.29 2.10 -3.76
N ALA A 66 8.63 0.85 -4.11
CA ALA A 66 7.70 -0.27 -4.00
C ALA A 66 7.28 -0.51 -2.55
N ASP A 67 8.24 -0.48 -1.61
CA ASP A 67 7.97 -0.64 -0.17
C ASP A 67 7.15 0.51 0.40
N ILE A 68 7.42 1.76 0.00
CA ILE A 68 6.59 2.90 0.39
C ILE A 68 5.17 2.75 -0.15
N ARG A 69 5.02 2.30 -1.41
CA ARG A 69 3.69 2.09 -2.02
C ARG A 69 2.92 0.97 -1.33
N THR A 70 3.56 -0.12 -0.94
CA THR A 70 2.90 -1.21 -0.20
C THR A 70 2.50 -0.74 1.19
N GLU A 71 3.37 -0.02 1.90
CA GLU A 71 3.06 0.51 3.23
C GLU A 71 1.93 1.54 3.18
N MET A 72 1.94 2.47 2.22
CA MET A 72 0.85 3.44 2.05
C MET A 72 -0.48 2.76 1.69
N ARG A 73 -0.45 1.70 0.87
CA ARG A 73 -1.67 0.91 0.59
C ARG A 73 -2.20 0.25 1.84
N ARG A 74 -1.32 -0.39 2.61
CA ARG A 74 -1.68 -1.05 3.87
C ARG A 74 -2.29 -0.05 4.87
N GLN A 75 -1.69 1.12 5.00
CA GLN A 75 -2.20 2.18 5.85
C GLN A 75 -3.56 2.69 5.36
N ALA A 76 -3.72 2.91 4.06
CA ALA A 76 -5.00 3.33 3.50
C ALA A 76 -6.12 2.31 3.71
N ILE A 77 -5.81 1.01 3.62
CA ILE A 77 -6.76 -0.08 3.92
C ILE A 77 -7.11 -0.07 5.41
N ALA A 78 -6.12 0.06 6.30
CA ALA A 78 -6.37 0.16 7.74
C ALA A 78 -7.25 1.37 8.10
N ASP A 79 -6.98 2.54 7.53
CA ASP A 79 -7.78 3.75 7.73
C ASP A 79 -9.22 3.57 7.22
N GLN A 80 -9.38 2.89 6.07
CA GLN A 80 -10.70 2.57 5.51
C GLN A 80 -11.49 1.60 6.41
N ILE A 81 -10.84 0.55 6.93
CA ILE A 81 -11.46 -0.39 7.87
C ILE A 81 -11.89 0.36 9.14
N GLN A 82 -11.03 1.23 9.68
CA GLN A 82 -11.37 2.01 10.87
C GLN A 82 -12.57 2.93 10.63
N ALA A 83 -12.61 3.62 9.49
CA ALA A 83 -13.74 4.46 9.12
C ALA A 83 -15.05 3.66 8.97
N ASP A 84 -14.98 2.48 8.35
CA ASP A 84 -16.14 1.59 8.21
C ASP A 84 -16.60 1.08 9.59
N LEU A 85 -15.69 0.72 10.50
CA LEU A 85 -16.02 0.34 11.89
C LEU A 85 -16.70 1.46 12.68
N ASP A 86 -16.21 2.69 12.55
CA ASP A 86 -16.82 3.87 13.18
C ASP A 86 -18.24 4.10 12.63
N GLN A 87 -18.45 3.93 11.33
CA GLN A 87 -19.76 4.00 10.71
C GLN A 87 -20.70 2.88 11.20
N LEU A 88 -20.18 1.67 11.43
CA LEU A 88 -20.95 0.56 12.00
C LEU A 88 -21.43 0.91 13.42
N ALA A 89 -20.55 1.44 14.26
CA ALA A 89 -20.91 1.90 15.60
C ALA A 89 -22.01 2.98 15.56
N GLN A 90 -21.92 3.94 14.64
CA GLN A 90 -22.98 4.94 14.45
C GLN A 90 -24.31 4.30 14.04
N LEU A 91 -24.31 3.38 13.08
CA LEU A 91 -25.52 2.66 12.66
C LEU A 91 -26.16 1.87 13.81
N GLU A 92 -25.36 1.26 14.68
CA GLU A 92 -25.87 0.58 15.88
C GLU A 92 -26.52 1.56 16.86
N THR A 93 -25.93 2.73 17.07
CA THR A 93 -26.54 3.76 17.91
C THR A 93 -27.86 4.28 17.32
N GLU A 94 -27.95 4.47 16.00
CA GLU A 94 -29.19 4.87 15.33
C GLU A 94 -30.26 3.78 15.43
N LEU A 95 -29.88 2.52 15.23
CA LEU A 95 -30.78 1.38 15.30
C LEU A 95 -31.35 1.22 16.71
N THR A 96 -30.52 1.31 17.74
CA THR A 96 -30.98 1.26 19.13
C THR A 96 -31.86 2.45 19.50
N ALA A 97 -31.58 3.64 18.97
CA ALA A 97 -32.43 4.81 19.15
C ALA A 97 -33.82 4.63 18.49
N GLU A 98 -33.87 4.13 17.25
CA GLU A 98 -35.13 3.86 16.56
C GLU A 98 -35.92 2.72 17.22
N GLN A 99 -35.27 1.68 17.73
CA GLN A 99 -35.95 0.64 18.51
C GLN A 99 -36.61 1.21 19.77
N LYS A 100 -35.94 2.11 20.48
CA LYS A 100 -36.52 2.78 21.66
C LYS A 100 -37.69 3.69 21.26
N ARG A 101 -37.59 4.40 20.12
CA ARG A 101 -38.70 5.20 19.58
C ARG A 101 -39.91 4.34 19.24
N LEU A 102 -39.71 3.19 18.61
CA LEU A 102 -40.77 2.23 18.32
C LEU A 102 -41.42 1.73 19.60
N GLN A 103 -40.65 1.34 20.62
CA GLN A 103 -41.20 0.90 21.91
C GLN A 103 -42.08 1.97 22.57
N LEU A 104 -41.64 3.23 22.55
CA LEU A 104 -42.44 4.34 23.04
C LEU A 104 -43.71 4.52 22.22
N PHE A 105 -43.60 4.49 20.89
CA PHE A 105 -44.73 4.58 19.99
C PHE A 105 -45.75 3.45 20.22
N GLU A 106 -45.31 2.21 20.44
CA GLU A 106 -46.18 1.07 20.73
C GLU A 106 -47.03 1.29 21.99
N ILE A 107 -46.47 1.92 23.03
CA ILE A 107 -47.22 2.29 24.24
C ILE A 107 -48.34 3.30 23.92
N TYR A 108 -48.07 4.30 23.08
CA TYR A 108 -49.07 5.27 22.65
C TYR A 108 -50.11 4.65 21.71
N PHE A 109 -49.68 3.81 20.78
CA PHE A 109 -50.52 3.11 19.82
C PHE A 109 -51.54 2.19 20.51
N GLN A 110 -51.11 1.45 21.54
CA GLN A 110 -52.00 0.62 22.38
C GLN A 110 -53.08 1.44 23.10
N ARG A 111 -52.82 2.73 23.35
CA ARG A 111 -53.77 3.68 23.94
C ARG A 111 -54.67 4.37 22.90
N GLY A 112 -54.61 3.92 21.64
CA GLY A 112 -55.35 4.51 20.51
C GLY A 112 -54.77 5.84 20.02
N GLN A 113 -53.58 6.23 20.50
CA GLN A 113 -52.89 7.46 20.12
C GLN A 113 -51.75 7.11 19.15
N GLY A 114 -52.06 6.89 17.88
CA GLY A 114 -51.04 6.64 16.86
C GLY A 114 -51.63 6.16 15.54
N SER A 115 -50.93 6.44 14.44
CA SER A 115 -51.34 5.99 13.11
C SER A 115 -50.68 4.66 12.73
N PRO A 116 -51.42 3.68 12.18
CA PRO A 116 -50.81 2.47 11.60
C PRO A 116 -49.77 2.79 10.50
N ALA A 117 -49.91 3.92 9.80
CA ALA A 117 -48.94 4.36 8.81
C ALA A 117 -47.59 4.76 9.44
N GLU A 118 -47.62 5.37 10.63
CA GLU A 118 -46.40 5.72 11.38
C GLU A 118 -45.71 4.45 11.89
N TYR A 119 -46.48 3.46 12.35
CA TYR A 119 -45.94 2.16 12.77
C TYR A 119 -45.17 1.46 11.63
N LEU A 120 -45.76 1.43 10.42
CA LEU A 120 -45.10 0.89 9.25
C LEU A 120 -43.85 1.67 8.86
N ASN A 121 -43.82 2.99 9.07
CA ASN A 121 -42.64 3.80 8.81
C ASN A 121 -41.48 3.42 9.75
N PHE A 122 -41.75 3.23 11.04
CA PHE A 122 -40.73 2.73 11.99
C PHE A 122 -40.19 1.36 11.58
N GLN A 123 -41.07 0.43 11.20
CA GLN A 123 -40.64 -0.90 10.74
C GLN A 123 -39.78 -0.82 9.48
N ASN A 124 -40.19 -0.02 8.49
CA ASN A 124 -39.40 0.20 7.28
C ASN A 124 -38.04 0.82 7.59
N ARG A 125 -38.00 1.80 8.51
CA ARG A 125 -36.76 2.46 8.91
C ARG A 125 -35.80 1.49 9.62
N LEU A 126 -36.32 0.64 10.50
CA LEU A 126 -35.54 -0.41 11.15
C LEU A 126 -35.00 -1.41 10.13
N ALA A 127 -35.83 -1.89 9.20
CA ALA A 127 -35.38 -2.80 8.13
C ALA A 127 -34.26 -2.17 7.28
N GLN A 128 -34.38 -0.88 6.94
CA GLN A 128 -33.33 -0.16 6.21
C GLN A 128 -32.02 -0.05 7.01
N LEU A 129 -32.09 0.26 8.30
CA LEU A 129 -30.90 0.38 9.15
C LEU A 129 -30.21 -0.97 9.33
N THR A 130 -30.98 -2.04 9.54
CA THR A 130 -30.45 -3.41 9.63
C THR A 130 -29.77 -3.83 8.34
N ALA A 131 -30.43 -3.62 7.18
CA ALA A 131 -29.85 -3.95 5.88
C ALA A 131 -28.55 -3.16 5.60
N LYS A 132 -28.49 -1.88 6.00
CA LYS A 132 -27.27 -1.08 5.90
C LYS A 132 -26.14 -1.63 6.78
N LYS A 133 -26.47 -2.04 8.01
CA LYS A 133 -25.50 -2.66 8.93
C LYS A 133 -24.95 -3.97 8.34
N GLU A 134 -25.81 -4.84 7.84
CA GLU A 134 -25.41 -6.11 7.24
C GLU A 134 -24.51 -5.92 6.02
N ASN A 135 -24.90 -5.01 5.12
CA ASN A 135 -24.09 -4.70 3.93
C ASN A 135 -22.71 -4.15 4.30
N LEU A 136 -22.64 -3.24 5.26
CA LEU A 136 -21.37 -2.68 5.72
C LEU A 136 -20.51 -3.73 6.44
N THR A 137 -21.12 -4.64 7.18
CA THR A 137 -20.42 -5.77 7.81
C THR A 137 -19.85 -6.72 6.76
N ALA A 138 -20.61 -7.03 5.71
CA ALA A 138 -20.14 -7.84 4.59
C ALA A 138 -18.93 -7.18 3.90
N LYS A 139 -19.03 -5.87 3.62
CA LYS A 139 -17.93 -5.10 3.02
C LYS A 139 -16.65 -5.14 3.86
N ILE A 140 -16.76 -5.04 5.19
CA ILE A 140 -15.59 -5.15 6.09
C ILE A 140 -15.00 -6.55 6.02
N ASN A 141 -15.82 -7.59 6.02
CA ASN A 141 -15.34 -8.98 5.92
C ASN A 141 -14.65 -9.24 4.59
N ASP A 142 -15.22 -8.77 3.47
CA ASP A 142 -14.62 -8.92 2.14
C ASP A 142 -13.22 -8.26 2.10
N ILE A 143 -13.07 -7.05 2.65
CA ILE A 143 -11.76 -6.36 2.73
C ILE A 143 -10.78 -7.15 3.61
N CYS A 144 -11.25 -7.75 4.71
CA CYS A 144 -10.40 -8.55 5.59
C CYS A 144 -10.00 -9.90 4.98
N GLU A 145 -10.86 -10.52 4.16
CA GLU A 145 -10.58 -11.79 3.47
C GLU A 145 -9.65 -11.61 2.27
N ASP A 146 -9.76 -10.50 1.54
CA ASP A 146 -8.86 -10.16 0.43
C ASP A 146 -7.41 -9.84 0.89
N GLU A 147 -7.19 -9.60 2.19
CA GLU A 147 -5.87 -9.34 2.80
C GLU A 147 -5.18 -10.62 3.37
N GLN A 148 -5.80 -11.81 3.31
CA GLN A 148 -5.20 -13.10 3.73
C GLN A 148 -4.46 -13.83 2.60
#